data_AF-A0A366IAE7-F1
#
_entry.id   AF-A0A366IAE7-F1
#
_cell.length_a   1.000
_cell.length_b   1.000
_cell.length_c   1.000
_cell.angle_alpha   90.00
_cell.angle_beta   90.00
_cell.angle_gamma   90.00
#
_symmetry.space_group_name_H-M   'P 1'
#
loop_
_entity.id
_entity.type
_entity.pdbx_description
1 polymer ?
#
loop_
_entity_poly.entity_id
_entity_poly.type
_entity_poly.pdbx_seq_one_letter_code
_entity_poly.pdbx_strand_id
1 'polypeptide(L)'
;MPEANIVHAINGMYCEIQAQSLALSWGVDNSAQLHCPGVMPSDWLAEAIDQLFIAVPTLSGISLPWREWRDAPDALALFEQIQSDFLARETFWQLPLWLRATRRQPTSPLQYDDARALLSPASDASARGSLPPL
;
A
#
# COMPACT_ATOMS: atom_id res chain seq x y z
N MET A 1 7.67 4.68 -19.61
CA MET A 1 8.17 6.00 -19.16
C MET A 1 7.78 6.11 -17.70
N PRO A 2 8.61 6.66 -16.80
CA PRO A 2 8.23 6.75 -15.40
C PRO A 2 7.01 7.68 -15.30
N GLU A 3 5.91 7.19 -14.76
CA GLU A 3 4.64 7.94 -14.72
C GLU A 3 4.47 8.71 -13.40
N ALA A 4 5.31 8.46 -12.39
CA ALA A 4 5.21 9.13 -11.09
C ALA A 4 6.20 10.27 -10.84
N ASN A 5 7.42 10.22 -11.38
CA ASN A 5 8.52 11.18 -11.21
C ASN A 5 8.42 12.07 -9.94
N ILE A 6 8.75 11.46 -8.80
CA ILE A 6 8.76 12.05 -7.49
C ILE A 6 10.14 12.61 -7.19
N VAL A 7 10.17 13.91 -6.92
CA VAL A 7 11.37 14.66 -6.56
C VAL A 7 11.26 15.17 -5.14
N HIS A 8 12.42 15.31 -4.49
CA HIS A 8 12.50 15.94 -3.17
C HIS A 8 12.38 17.46 -3.33
N ALA A 9 11.30 18.04 -2.80
CA ALA A 9 11.05 19.48 -2.78
C ALA A 9 11.32 20.07 -1.38
N ILE A 10 11.46 21.38 -1.30
CA ILE A 10 11.84 22.11 -0.07
C ILE A 10 10.89 21.83 1.12
N ASN A 11 9.63 21.48 0.85
CA ASN A 11 8.60 21.19 1.87
C ASN A 11 8.10 19.73 1.88
N GLY A 12 8.81 18.79 1.25
CA GLY A 12 8.40 17.37 1.22
C GLY A 12 8.66 16.70 -0.13
N MET A 13 7.82 15.76 -0.51
CA MET A 13 7.94 15.07 -1.81
C MET A 13 6.97 15.69 -2.81
N TYR A 14 7.42 15.87 -4.04
CA TYR A 14 6.64 16.51 -5.10
C TYR A 14 6.58 15.60 -6.32
N CYS A 15 5.37 15.36 -6.82
CA CYS A 15 5.16 14.63 -8.05
C CYS A 15 5.23 15.63 -9.21
N GLU A 16 6.31 15.60 -10.01
CA GLU A 16 6.47 16.53 -11.13
C GLU A 16 5.41 16.30 -12.22
N ILE A 17 5.01 15.05 -12.42
CA ILE A 17 4.04 14.67 -13.45
C ILE A 17 2.63 15.17 -13.11
N GLN A 18 2.26 15.19 -11.83
CA GLN A 18 0.99 15.74 -11.37
C GLN A 18 1.10 17.22 -10.97
N ALA A 19 2.30 17.79 -11.02
CA ALA A 19 2.61 19.13 -10.52
C ALA A 19 2.01 19.41 -9.12
N GLN A 20 2.09 18.40 -8.24
CA GLN A 20 1.44 18.45 -6.93
C GLN A 20 2.36 17.94 -5.82
N SER A 21 2.35 18.62 -4.69
CA SER A 21 3.00 18.14 -3.47
C SER A 21 2.27 16.92 -2.93
N LEU A 22 3.02 15.87 -2.66
CA LEU A 22 2.51 14.68 -2.02
C LEU A 22 2.28 14.98 -0.55
N ALA A 23 1.04 14.75 -0.11
CA ALA A 23 0.70 14.82 1.29
C ALA A 23 1.27 13.58 1.99
N LEU A 24 2.43 13.76 2.63
CA LEU A 24 3.11 12.76 3.44
C LEU A 24 3.06 13.16 4.90
N SER A 25 2.56 12.26 5.75
CA SER A 25 2.63 12.41 7.21
C SER A 25 3.72 11.48 7.73
N TRP A 26 4.67 12.00 8.50
CA TRP A 26 5.79 11.21 9.01
C TRP A 26 5.44 10.56 10.35
N GLY A 27 5.60 9.24 10.42
CA GLY A 27 5.51 8.48 11.65
C GLY A 27 6.80 8.56 12.47
N VAL A 28 6.67 8.41 13.78
CA VAL A 28 7.80 8.41 14.74
C VAL A 28 8.74 7.21 14.59
N ASP A 29 8.29 6.17 13.90
CA ASP A 29 8.98 4.90 13.59
C ASP A 29 9.74 4.94 12.25
N ASN A 30 9.97 6.14 11.70
CA ASN A 30 10.46 6.36 10.33
C ASN A 30 9.54 5.75 9.25
N SER A 31 8.27 5.51 9.58
CA SER A 31 7.26 5.27 8.55
C SER A 31 6.80 6.59 7.95
N ALA A 32 6.23 6.53 6.76
CA ALA A 32 5.45 7.64 6.22
C ALA A 32 4.04 7.17 5.90
N GLN A 33 3.07 8.02 6.07
CA GLN A 33 1.72 7.83 5.59
C GLN A 33 1.55 8.65 4.31
N LEU A 34 1.25 7.97 3.20
CA LEU A 34 1.01 8.61 1.91
C LEU A 34 -0.50 8.78 1.72
N HIS A 35 -0.95 10.03 1.74
CA HIS A 35 -2.33 10.39 1.48
C HIS A 35 -2.60 10.36 -0.04
N CYS A 36 -3.84 10.07 -0.42
CA CYS A 36 -4.22 9.97 -1.83
C CYS A 36 -4.19 11.37 -2.47
N PRO A 37 -3.33 11.63 -3.47
CA PRO A 37 -3.26 12.95 -4.13
C PRO A 37 -4.49 13.24 -5.01
N GLY A 38 -5.36 12.26 -5.25
CA GLY A 38 -6.56 12.37 -6.06
C GLY A 38 -6.52 11.46 -7.30
N VAL A 39 -6.89 12.00 -8.46
CA VAL A 39 -6.91 11.23 -9.72
C VAL A 39 -5.47 10.98 -10.17
N MET A 40 -5.08 9.71 -10.22
CA MET A 40 -3.74 9.29 -10.65
C MET A 40 -3.84 8.32 -11.85
N PRO A 41 -2.82 8.30 -12.73
CA PRO A 41 -2.75 7.32 -13.79
C PRO A 41 -2.55 5.90 -13.22
N SER A 42 -2.95 4.89 -14.00
CA SER A 42 -2.72 3.49 -13.67
C SER A 42 -1.23 3.23 -13.43
N ASP A 43 -0.89 2.37 -12.46
CA ASP A 43 0.49 2.00 -12.10
C ASP A 43 1.32 3.12 -11.41
N TRP A 44 0.77 4.33 -11.25
CA TRP A 44 1.46 5.44 -10.59
C TRP A 44 1.86 5.12 -9.15
N LEU A 45 0.97 4.47 -8.39
CA LEU A 45 1.18 4.17 -6.97
C LEU A 45 2.42 3.29 -6.75
N ALA A 46 2.62 2.30 -7.61
CA ALA A 46 3.76 1.38 -7.54
C ALA A 46 5.08 2.13 -7.65
N GLU A 47 5.17 2.98 -8.67
CA GLU A 47 6.38 3.72 -9.00
C GLU A 47 6.61 4.87 -8.02
N ALA A 48 5.53 5.47 -7.50
CA ALA A 48 5.59 6.45 -6.44
C ALA A 48 6.21 5.88 -5.15
N ILE A 49 5.74 4.70 -4.74
CA ILE A 49 6.25 3.98 -3.57
C ILE A 49 7.72 3.60 -3.76
N ASP A 50 8.08 3.09 -4.94
CA ASP A 50 9.47 2.75 -5.28
C ASP A 50 10.40 3.97 -5.14
N GLN A 51 10.01 5.08 -5.76
CA GLN A 51 10.77 6.32 -5.71
C GLN A 51 10.82 6.93 -4.31
N LEU A 52 9.79 6.75 -3.48
CA LEU A 52 9.80 7.15 -2.07
C LEU A 52 10.86 6.36 -1.28
N PHE A 53 10.94 5.05 -1.45
CA PHE A 53 11.96 4.23 -0.79
C PHE A 53 13.38 4.52 -1.28
N ILE A 54 13.54 4.91 -2.55
CA ILE A 54 14.83 5.34 -3.11
C ILE A 54 15.25 6.71 -2.57
N ALA A 55 14.33 7.67 -2.58
CA ALA A 55 14.60 9.04 -2.14
C ALA A 55 14.79 9.15 -0.61
N VAL A 56 14.12 8.28 0.15
CA VAL A 56 14.17 8.26 1.62
C VAL A 56 14.66 6.90 2.09
N PRO A 57 15.98 6.64 2.05
CA PRO A 57 16.54 5.34 2.40
C PRO A 57 16.43 4.99 3.88
N THR A 58 16.03 5.92 4.75
CA THR A 58 15.77 5.69 6.17
C THR A 58 14.33 5.26 6.44
N LEU A 59 13.47 5.22 5.41
CA LEU A 59 12.07 4.88 5.58
C LEU A 59 11.88 3.40 5.95
N SER A 60 11.17 3.14 7.04
CA SER A 60 10.82 1.78 7.49
C SER A 60 9.67 1.19 6.68
N GLY A 61 8.73 2.02 6.23
CA GLY A 61 7.55 1.59 5.51
C GLY A 61 6.60 2.74 5.17
N ILE A 62 5.60 2.44 4.32
CA ILE A 62 4.59 3.39 3.87
C ILE A 62 3.20 2.88 4.29
N SER A 63 2.44 3.68 5.04
CA SER A 63 1.02 3.45 5.31
C SER A 63 0.17 4.16 4.25
N LEU A 64 -0.84 3.47 3.73
CA LEU A 64 -1.81 4.01 2.78
C LEU A 64 -3.20 4.01 3.45
N PRO A 65 -3.73 5.18 3.86
CA PRO A 65 -5.01 5.25 4.55
C PRO A 65 -6.15 4.65 3.70
N TRP A 66 -6.71 3.51 4.12
CA TRP A 66 -7.73 2.78 3.36
C TRP A 66 -8.89 3.68 2.89
N ARG A 67 -9.35 4.62 3.74
CA ARG A 67 -10.46 5.53 3.43
C ARG A 67 -10.23 6.39 2.19
N GLU A 68 -8.98 6.76 1.92
CA GLU A 68 -8.61 7.60 0.80
C GLU A 68 -8.26 6.77 -0.45
N TRP A 69 -7.75 5.57 -0.23
CA TRP A 69 -7.20 4.71 -1.28
C TRP A 69 -8.17 3.64 -1.79
N ARG A 70 -9.28 3.39 -1.09
CA ARG A 70 -10.29 2.39 -1.49
C ARG A 70 -10.94 2.63 -2.86
N ASP A 71 -10.93 3.88 -3.33
CA ASP A 71 -11.52 4.26 -4.62
C ASP A 71 -10.50 4.12 -5.78
N ALA A 72 -9.22 3.85 -5.46
CA ALA A 72 -8.16 3.63 -6.43
C ALA A 72 -7.96 2.12 -6.71
N PRO A 73 -8.11 1.65 -7.97
CA PRO A 73 -8.01 0.23 -8.31
C PRO A 73 -6.61 -0.34 -8.05
N ASP A 74 -5.57 0.47 -8.22
CA ASP A 74 -4.18 0.05 -8.01
C ASP A 74 -3.89 -0.18 -6.52
N ALA A 75 -4.45 0.66 -5.65
CA ALA A 75 -4.31 0.50 -4.20
C ALA A 75 -5.09 -0.72 -3.70
N LEU A 76 -6.31 -0.95 -4.21
CA LEU A 76 -7.07 -2.18 -3.91
C LEU A 76 -6.28 -3.44 -4.27
N ALA A 77 -5.62 -3.47 -5.43
CA ALA A 77 -4.79 -4.61 -5.84
C ALA A 77 -3.59 -4.80 -4.90
N LEU A 78 -2.99 -3.71 -4.43
CA LEU A 78 -1.87 -3.72 -3.48
C LEU A 78 -2.32 -4.20 -2.10
N PHE A 79 -3.46 -3.73 -1.62
CA PHE A 79 -4.07 -4.18 -0.37
C PHE A 79 -4.46 -5.65 -0.40
N GLU A 80 -5.02 -6.14 -1.51
CA GLU A 80 -5.27 -7.57 -1.72
C GLU A 80 -3.97 -8.38 -1.58
N GLN A 81 -2.90 -7.93 -2.23
CA GLN A 81 -1.64 -8.66 -2.25
C GLN A 81 -0.92 -8.71 -0.90
N ILE A 82 -0.89 -7.58 -0.17
CA ILE A 82 -0.17 -7.45 1.11
C ILE A 82 -1.08 -7.83 2.29
N GLN A 83 -2.40 -7.79 2.09
CA GLN A 83 -3.43 -7.98 3.11
C GLN A 83 -3.29 -7.01 4.30
N SER A 84 -2.78 -5.81 4.06
CA SER A 84 -2.55 -4.76 5.05
C SER A 84 -2.52 -3.40 4.37
N ASP A 85 -2.89 -2.36 5.10
CA ASP A 85 -2.77 -0.96 4.71
C ASP A 85 -1.37 -0.37 4.96
N PHE A 86 -0.47 -1.15 5.56
CA PHE A 86 0.93 -0.81 5.79
C PHE A 86 1.85 -1.66 4.92
N LEU A 87 2.65 -0.99 4.10
CA LEU A 87 3.71 -1.57 3.29
C LEU A 87 5.06 -1.39 4.00
N ALA A 88 5.56 -2.45 4.62
CA ALA A 88 6.92 -2.46 5.14
C ALA A 88 7.94 -2.46 3.99
N ARG A 89 9.08 -1.81 4.20
CA ARG A 89 10.17 -1.80 3.23
C ARG A 89 10.64 -3.21 2.91
N GLU A 90 10.77 -4.09 3.92
CA GLU A 90 11.19 -5.47 3.70
C GLU A 90 10.18 -6.26 2.85
N THR A 91 8.88 -5.97 2.99
CA THR A 91 7.83 -6.60 2.18
C THR A 91 7.88 -6.11 0.74
N PHE A 92 8.18 -4.83 0.52
CA PHE A 92 8.25 -4.24 -0.82
C PHE A 92 9.26 -4.96 -1.73
N TRP A 93 10.47 -5.26 -1.23
CA TRP A 93 11.47 -6.01 -2.00
C TRP A 93 11.11 -7.48 -2.25
N GLN A 94 10.19 -8.04 -1.45
CA GLN A 94 9.69 -9.42 -1.59
C GLN A 94 8.42 -9.52 -2.45
N LEU A 95 7.78 -8.39 -2.75
CA LEU A 95 6.73 -8.38 -3.76
C LEU A 95 7.39 -8.85 -5.07
N PRO A 96 6.75 -9.77 -5.82
CA PRO A 96 7.24 -10.08 -7.15
C PRO A 96 7.37 -8.75 -7.90
N LEU A 97 8.36 -8.61 -8.78
CA LEU A 97 8.75 -7.39 -9.53
C LEU A 97 7.62 -6.81 -10.44
N TRP A 98 6.37 -6.95 -10.00
CA TRP A 98 5.16 -7.43 -10.67
C TRP A 98 3.94 -6.71 -10.05
N LEU A 99 4.02 -5.39 -9.83
CA LEU A 99 2.88 -4.58 -10.28
C LEU A 99 2.70 -4.68 -11.81
N ARG A 100 3.69 -5.27 -12.53
CA ARG A 100 3.68 -5.50 -13.98
C ARG A 100 3.44 -6.93 -14.47
N ALA A 101 3.36 -7.95 -13.63
CA ALA A 101 3.13 -9.31 -14.12
C ALA A 101 2.20 -10.13 -13.21
N THR A 102 1.59 -11.13 -13.83
CA THR A 102 0.24 -11.62 -13.55
C THR A 102 0.01 -12.16 -12.12
N ARG A 103 -1.15 -11.81 -11.56
CA ARG A 103 -1.66 -12.08 -10.20
C ARG A 103 -1.51 -13.52 -9.70
N ARG A 104 -1.08 -13.66 -8.45
CA ARG A 104 -1.66 -14.66 -7.54
C ARG A 104 -2.77 -13.98 -6.75
N GLN A 105 -4.00 -14.40 -6.99
CA GLN A 105 -5.17 -13.90 -6.28
C GLN A 105 -5.11 -14.42 -4.84
N PRO A 106 -5.12 -13.56 -3.81
CA PRO A 106 -5.24 -14.00 -2.43
C PRO A 106 -6.59 -14.70 -2.27
N THR A 107 -6.58 -15.90 -1.71
CA THR A 107 -7.80 -16.71 -1.54
C THR A 107 -8.68 -16.24 -0.37
N SER A 108 -8.19 -15.32 0.46
CA SER A 108 -8.88 -14.85 1.67
C SER A 108 -9.56 -13.50 1.44
N PRO A 109 -10.84 -13.35 1.80
CA PRO A 109 -11.49 -12.05 1.74
C PRO A 109 -10.85 -11.07 2.74
N LEU A 110 -10.77 -9.79 2.38
CA LEU A 110 -10.32 -8.72 3.28
C LEU A 110 -11.50 -8.17 4.08
N GLN A 111 -11.26 -7.82 5.35
CA GLN A 111 -12.24 -7.14 6.21
C GLN A 111 -11.66 -5.83 6.73
N TYR A 112 -12.41 -4.74 6.59
CA TYR A 112 -12.07 -3.44 7.16
C TYR A 112 -12.70 -3.29 8.54
N ASP A 113 -11.90 -2.91 9.53
CA ASP A 113 -12.36 -2.60 10.88
C ASP A 113 -12.48 -1.08 11.05
N ASP A 114 -13.71 -0.55 10.97
CA ASP A 114 -14.00 0.88 11.16
C ASP A 114 -13.57 1.42 12.54
N ALA A 115 -13.55 0.60 13.59
CA ALA A 115 -13.17 1.04 14.92
C ALA A 115 -11.66 1.24 15.05
N ARG A 116 -10.87 0.53 14.23
CA ARG A 116 -9.41 0.61 14.22
C ARG A 116 -8.86 1.36 13.02
N ALA A 117 -9.71 1.63 12.03
CA ALA A 117 -9.34 2.17 10.73
C ALA A 117 -8.27 1.34 10.00
N LEU A 118 -8.20 0.04 10.28
CA LEU A 118 -7.21 -0.89 9.73
C LEU A 118 -7.87 -1.92 8.83
N LEU A 119 -7.14 -2.35 7.80
CA LEU A 119 -7.53 -3.47 6.95
C LEU A 119 -6.88 -4.74 7.49
N SER A 120 -7.63 -5.84 7.57
CA SER A 120 -7.11 -7.12 8.04
C SER A 120 -7.61 -8.27 7.17
N PRO A 121 -6.82 -9.35 7.00
CA PRO A 121 -7.32 -10.55 6.36
C PRO A 121 -8.47 -11.13 7.20
N ALA A 122 -9.59 -11.45 6.54
CA ALA A 122 -10.68 -12.14 7.21
C ALA A 122 -10.16 -13.51 7.64
N SER A 123 -10.10 -13.72 8.96
CA SER A 123 -9.74 -15.02 9.49
C SER A 123 -10.85 -16.00 9.15
N ASP A 124 -10.52 -17.06 8.40
CA ASP A 124 -11.43 -18.18 8.15
C ASP A 124 -11.61 -18.96 9.45
N ALA A 125 -12.51 -18.47 10.30
CA ALA A 125 -12.89 -19.11 11.55
C ALA A 125 -13.97 -20.17 11.30
N SER A 126 -13.77 -21.10 10.36
CA SER A 126 -14.69 -22.24 10.22
C SER A 126 -14.09 -23.48 9.54
N ALA A 127 -13.07 -24.12 10.14
CA ALA A 127 -12.77 -25.53 9.84
C ALA A 127 -11.95 -26.24 10.94
N ARG A 128 -12.27 -26.07 12.22
CA ARG A 128 -11.77 -26.97 13.27
C ARG A 128 -12.87 -27.26 14.29
N GLY A 129 -13.46 -28.45 14.18
CA GLY A 129 -14.26 -29.01 15.27
C GLY A 129 -15.40 -29.92 14.83
N SER A 130 -15.11 -31.03 14.16
CA SER A 130 -15.97 -32.22 14.24
C SER A 130 -15.07 -33.46 14.30
N LEU A 131 -14.72 -33.86 15.52
CA LEU A 131 -14.26 -35.22 15.83
C LEU A 131 -15.45 -36.18 15.65
N PRO A 132 -15.32 -37.29 14.91
CA PRO A 132 -16.35 -38.33 14.93
C PRO A 132 -16.28 -39.11 16.26
N PRO A 133 -17.42 -39.46 16.88
CA PRO A 133 -17.43 -40.33 18.05
C PRO A 133 -17.06 -41.78 17.68
N LEU A 134 -16.45 -42.46 18.65
CA LEU A 134 -15.95 -43.85 18.63
C LEU A 134 -17.00 -44.90 18.23
#